data_AF-Q476R9-F1
#
_entry.id   AF-Q476R9-F1
#
_cell.length_a   1.000
_cell.length_b   1.000
_cell.length_c   1.000
_cell.angle_alpha   90.00
_cell.angle_beta   90.00
_cell.angle_gamma   90.00
#
_symmetry.space_group_name_H-M   'P 1'
#
loop_
_entity.id
_entity.type
_entity.pdbx_description
1 polymer ?
#
loop_
_entity_poly.entity_id
_entity_poly.type
_entity_poly.pdbx_seq_one_letter_code
_entity_poly.pdbx_strand_id
1 'polypeptide(L)'
;MAAFFALLAGLLFGIGLMVSGMANPAKVQGFLDLAGRWDPSLAFVMAGAIAIGLVAFLIAKRRKRSWLGFPMQLPATTAVTVRLVLGSAAFGVGWGIAGFCPGPALVALGAGYPKAIGFVAAMVAGMIVFEIVERATSTMRQA
;
A
#
# COMPACT_ATOMS: atom_id res chain seq x y z
N MET A 1 -3.33 19.10 -16.04
CA MET A 1 -4.13 17.88 -16.24
C MET A 1 -3.81 16.76 -15.25
N ALA A 2 -2.58 16.22 -15.20
CA ALA A 2 -2.26 15.03 -14.38
C ALA A 2 -2.63 15.16 -12.89
N ALA A 3 -2.30 16.30 -12.24
CA ALA A 3 -2.63 16.55 -10.83
C ALA A 3 -4.14 16.52 -10.53
N PHE A 4 -4.99 16.96 -11.47
CA PHE A 4 -6.45 16.92 -11.32
C PHE A 4 -6.96 15.47 -11.29
N PHE A 5 -6.50 14.62 -12.22
CA PHE A 5 -6.86 13.20 -12.23
C PHE A 5 -6.26 12.45 -11.03
N ALA A 6 -5.07 12.83 -10.56
CA ALA A 6 -4.47 12.27 -9.34
C ALA A 6 -5.29 12.63 -8.09
N LEU A 7 -5.74 13.88 -7.97
CA LEU A 7 -6.65 14.31 -6.89
C LEU A 7 -7.99 13.56 -6.95
N LEU A 8 -8.58 13.44 -8.14
CA LEU A 8 -9.85 12.72 -8.33
C LEU A 8 -9.73 11.23 -7.96
N ALA A 9 -8.64 10.57 -8.38
CA ALA A 9 -8.36 9.19 -8.03
C ALA A 9 -8.08 9.01 -6.52
N GLY A 10 -7.33 9.92 -5.91
CA GLY A 10 -7.07 9.93 -4.47
C GLY A 10 -8.34 10.15 -3.64
N LEU A 11 -9.23 11.04 -4.08
CA LEU A 11 -10.52 11.30 -3.44
C LEU A 11 -11.44 10.08 -3.54
N LEU A 12 -11.57 9.47 -4.73
CA LEU A 12 -12.36 8.24 -4.93
C LEU A 12 -11.82 7.08 -4.08
N PHE A 13 -10.49 6.93 -4.02
CA PHE A 13 -9.83 5.92 -3.18
C PHE A 13 -10.10 6.18 -1.69
N GLY A 14 -9.93 7.41 -1.22
CA GLY A 14 -10.19 7.79 0.17
C GLY A 14 -11.64 7.56 0.59
N ILE A 15 -12.61 7.97 -0.24
CA ILE A 15 -14.03 7.69 -0.03
C ILE A 15 -14.28 6.18 0.02
N GLY A 16 -13.70 5.39 -0.89
CA GLY A 16 -13.79 3.94 -0.88
C GLY A 16 -13.23 3.30 0.41
N LEU A 17 -12.12 3.82 0.94
CA LEU A 17 -11.54 3.38 2.22
C LEU A 17 -12.41 3.72 3.44
N MET A 18 -13.10 4.87 3.41
CA MET A 18 -14.05 5.26 4.46
C MET A 18 -15.33 4.40 4.41
N VAL A 19 -15.93 4.25 3.23
CA VAL A 19 -17.18 3.47 3.03
C VAL A 19 -16.98 1.98 3.32
N SER A 20 -15.81 1.41 2.98
CA SER A 20 -15.47 0.02 3.31
C SER A 20 -15.06 -0.19 4.78
N GLY A 21 -14.88 0.88 5.56
CA GLY A 21 -14.40 0.82 6.94
C GLY A 21 -12.95 0.38 7.11
N MET A 22 -12.15 0.27 6.03
CA MET A 22 -10.75 -0.17 6.10
C MET A 22 -9.83 0.80 6.85
N ALA A 23 -10.25 2.04 7.08
CA ALA A 23 -9.55 2.99 7.95
C ALA A 23 -9.61 2.61 9.46
N ASN A 24 -10.49 1.70 9.87
CA ASN A 24 -10.61 1.25 11.25
C ASN A 24 -9.66 0.05 11.52
N PRO A 25 -8.67 0.18 12.43
CA PRO A 25 -7.74 -0.92 12.71
C PRO A 25 -8.41 -2.16 13.29
N ALA A 26 -9.57 -2.03 13.95
CA ALA A 26 -10.33 -3.18 14.45
C ALA A 26 -10.89 -4.08 13.32
N LYS A 27 -11.21 -3.52 12.15
CA LYS A 27 -11.60 -4.31 10.96
C LYS A 27 -10.43 -5.14 10.44
N VAL A 28 -9.24 -4.54 10.39
CA VAL A 28 -8.02 -5.19 9.90
C VAL A 28 -7.57 -6.28 10.87
N GLN A 29 -7.58 -6.00 12.17
CA GLN A 29 -7.24 -6.99 13.20
C GLN A 29 -8.28 -8.13 13.27
N GLY A 30 -9.58 -7.82 13.19
CA GLY A 30 -10.64 -8.84 13.15
C GLY A 30 -10.62 -9.75 11.91
N PHE A 31 -10.05 -9.28 10.79
CA PHE A 31 -9.80 -10.13 9.62
C PHE A 31 -8.57 -11.05 9.79
N LEU A 32 -7.57 -10.62 10.57
CA LEU A 32 -6.36 -11.40 10.84
C LEU A 32 -6.51 -12.36 12.04
N ASP A 33 -7.46 -12.08 12.94
CA ASP A 33 -7.79 -12.93 14.08
C ASP A 33 -8.62 -14.16 13.65
N LEU A 34 -7.92 -15.11 13.03
CA LEU A 34 -8.45 -16.41 12.60
C LEU A 34 -8.76 -17.37 13.77
N ALA A 35 -8.26 -17.08 14.97
CA ALA A 35 -8.44 -17.92 16.16
C ALA A 35 -9.56 -17.43 17.09
N GLY A 36 -9.88 -16.14 17.04
CA GLY A 36 -10.98 -15.51 17.78
C GLY A 36 -12.20 -15.24 16.91
N ARG A 37 -12.65 -13.97 16.87
CA ARG A 37 -13.96 -13.61 16.31
C ARG A 37 -13.84 -13.05 14.89
N TRP A 38 -13.39 -13.91 13.99
CA TRP A 38 -13.02 -13.61 12.61
C TRP A 38 -14.09 -12.85 11.81
N ASP A 39 -13.73 -11.72 11.21
CA ASP A 39 -14.59 -10.89 10.35
C ASP A 39 -14.19 -11.03 8.87
N PRO A 40 -14.93 -11.81 8.06
CA PRO A 40 -14.60 -12.04 6.65
C PRO A 40 -14.94 -10.86 5.73
N SER A 41 -15.58 -9.79 6.21
CA SER A 41 -16.02 -8.69 5.34
C SER A 41 -14.88 -8.00 4.59
N LEU A 42 -13.68 -7.95 5.17
CA LEU A 42 -12.49 -7.39 4.52
C LEU A 42 -12.01 -8.25 3.33
N ALA A 43 -12.29 -9.56 3.34
CA ALA A 43 -11.97 -10.46 2.24
C ALA A 43 -12.75 -10.11 0.96
N PHE A 44 -14.05 -9.75 1.09
CA PHE A 44 -14.87 -9.32 -0.06
C PHE A 44 -14.35 -8.03 -0.69
N VAL A 45 -13.97 -7.05 0.14
CA VAL A 45 -13.39 -5.78 -0.31
C VAL A 45 -12.06 -6.02 -1.01
N MET A 46 -11.19 -6.84 -0.43
CA MET A 46 -9.89 -7.19 -0.99
C MET A 46 -10.03 -7.99 -2.30
N ALA A 47 -10.91 -8.98 -2.36
CA ALA A 47 -11.16 -9.77 -3.57
C ALA A 47 -11.73 -8.91 -4.72
N GLY A 48 -12.67 -8.00 -4.43
CA GLY A 48 -13.19 -7.05 -5.41
C GLY A 48 -12.11 -6.10 -5.94
N ALA A 49 -11.29 -5.54 -5.05
CA ALA A 49 -10.16 -4.68 -5.42
C ALA A 49 -9.11 -5.43 -6.27
N ILE A 50 -8.78 -6.67 -5.92
CA ILE A 50 -7.87 -7.53 -6.69
C ILE A 50 -8.46 -7.84 -8.07
N ALA A 51 -9.74 -8.22 -8.16
CA ALA A 51 -10.37 -8.55 -9.44
C ALA A 51 -10.37 -7.35 -10.41
N ILE A 52 -10.77 -6.17 -9.94
CA ILE A 52 -10.75 -4.94 -10.74
C ILE A 52 -9.31 -4.55 -11.11
N GLY A 53 -8.39 -4.65 -10.14
CA GLY A 53 -6.96 -4.37 -10.34
C GLY A 53 -6.33 -5.28 -11.39
N LEU A 54 -6.61 -6.59 -11.36
CA LEU A 54 -6.13 -7.56 -12.34
C LEU A 54 -6.61 -7.21 -13.76
N VAL A 55 -7.88 -6.89 -13.94
CA VAL A 55 -8.42 -6.46 -15.24
C VAL A 55 -7.72 -5.17 -15.72
N ALA A 56 -7.55 -4.19 -14.85
CA ALA A 56 -6.84 -2.95 -15.17
C ALA A 56 -5.37 -3.20 -15.56
N PHE A 57 -4.65 -4.06 -14.83
CA PHE A 57 -3.26 -4.43 -15.14
C PHE A 57 -3.13 -5.25 -16.44
N LEU A 58 -4.08 -6.13 -16.74
CA LEU A 58 -4.10 -6.88 -18.02
C LEU A 58 -4.31 -5.95 -19.22
N ILE A 59 -5.16 -4.93 -19.09
CA ILE A 59 -5.34 -3.90 -20.11
C ILE A 59 -4.09 -3.02 -20.21
N ALA A 60 -3.51 -2.60 -19.07
CA ALA A 60 -2.29 -1.80 -19.01
C ALA A 60 -1.11 -2.51 -19.70
N LYS A 61 -0.88 -3.79 -19.42
CA LYS A 61 0.21 -4.60 -20.02
C LYS A 61 0.21 -4.60 -21.56
N ARG A 62 -0.95 -4.36 -22.20
CA ARG A 62 -1.09 -4.27 -23.67
C ARG A 62 -0.80 -2.87 -24.24
N ARG A 63 -0.52 -1.86 -23.41
CA ARG A 63 -0.39 -0.46 -23.82
C ARG A 63 1.00 0.09 -23.51
N LYS A 64 1.59 0.84 -24.46
CA LYS A 64 2.86 1.56 -24.26
C LYS A 64 2.69 2.94 -23.59
N ARG A 65 1.47 3.50 -23.62
CA ARG A 65 1.13 4.80 -23.01
C ARG A 65 -0.18 4.73 -22.21
N SER A 66 -0.24 5.52 -21.14
CA SER A 66 -1.46 5.73 -20.35
C SER A 66 -2.50 6.53 -21.15
N TRP A 67 -3.74 6.60 -20.64
CA TRP A 67 -4.81 7.40 -21.24
C TRP A 67 -4.51 8.91 -21.21
N LEU A 68 -3.60 9.35 -20.34
CA LEU A 68 -3.12 10.73 -20.26
C LEU A 68 -1.84 10.97 -21.08
N GLY A 69 -1.43 10.00 -21.91
CA GLY A 69 -0.25 10.11 -22.79
C GLY A 69 1.11 9.78 -22.17
N PHE A 70 1.19 9.62 -20.85
CA PHE A 70 2.45 9.27 -20.15
C PHE A 70 2.98 7.88 -20.53
N PRO A 71 4.31 7.65 -20.52
CA PRO A 71 4.88 6.32 -20.70
C PRO A 71 4.38 5.37 -19.60
N MET A 72 4.08 4.13 -19.97
CA MET A 72 3.56 3.17 -18.99
C MET A 72 4.70 2.44 -18.28
N GLN A 73 4.86 2.73 -16.99
CA GLN A 73 5.89 2.15 -16.13
C GLN A 73 5.36 0.87 -15.46
N LEU A 74 5.45 -0.26 -16.16
CA LEU A 74 5.29 -1.58 -15.54
C LEU A 74 6.66 -2.10 -15.04
N PRO A 75 6.72 -2.88 -13.94
CA PRO A 75 7.95 -3.52 -13.50
C PRO A 75 8.53 -4.42 -14.60
N ALA A 76 9.79 -4.18 -14.98
CA ALA A 76 10.50 -4.96 -16.00
C ALA A 76 11.09 -6.28 -15.44
N THR A 77 11.18 -6.41 -14.11
CA THR A 77 11.75 -7.58 -13.43
C THR A 77 10.70 -8.24 -12.55
N THR A 78 10.70 -9.58 -12.55
CA THR A 78 9.87 -10.43 -11.66
C THR A 78 10.74 -11.28 -10.73
N ALA A 79 11.99 -10.86 -10.52
CA ALA A 79 12.98 -11.60 -9.74
C ALA A 79 12.66 -11.52 -8.24
N VAL A 80 12.22 -12.65 -7.67
CA VAL A 80 12.02 -12.79 -6.22
C VAL A 80 13.38 -12.96 -5.57
N THR A 81 13.83 -11.95 -4.83
CA THR A 81 15.11 -11.98 -4.10
C THR A 81 14.88 -12.23 -2.61
N VAL A 82 15.87 -12.80 -1.91
CA VAL A 82 15.80 -13.01 -0.44
C VAL A 82 15.56 -11.69 0.30
N ARG A 83 16.16 -10.59 -0.16
CA ARG A 83 15.92 -9.23 0.37
C ARG A 83 14.45 -8.80 0.23
N LEU A 84 13.81 -9.12 -0.89
CA LEU A 84 12.38 -8.83 -1.10
C LEU A 84 11.49 -9.69 -0.21
N VAL A 85 11.79 -10.99 -0.05
CA VAL A 85 11.01 -11.92 0.78
C VAL A 85 11.10 -11.54 2.27
N LEU A 86 12.31 -11.29 2.78
CA LEU A 86 12.50 -10.87 4.18
C LEU A 86 11.88 -9.49 4.44
N GLY A 87 12.05 -8.55 3.51
CA GLY A 87 11.46 -7.21 3.61
C GLY A 87 9.92 -7.23 3.60
N SER A 88 9.30 -8.00 2.70
CA SER A 88 7.84 -8.12 2.65
C SER A 88 7.26 -8.86 3.84
N ALA A 89 7.95 -9.89 4.36
CA ALA A 89 7.57 -10.56 5.60
C ALA A 89 7.60 -9.61 6.80
N ALA A 90 8.70 -8.88 7.00
CA ALA A 90 8.83 -7.92 8.10
C ALA A 90 7.78 -6.79 8.00
N PHE A 91 7.55 -6.27 6.78
CA PHE A 91 6.51 -5.26 6.53
C PHE A 91 5.09 -5.80 6.80
N GLY A 92 4.80 -7.05 6.40
CA GLY A 92 3.52 -7.72 6.66
C GLY A 92 3.25 -7.99 8.14
N VAL A 93 4.28 -8.36 8.91
CA VAL A 93 4.19 -8.46 10.38
C VAL A 93 3.93 -7.07 11.00
N GLY A 94 4.57 -6.03 10.48
CA GLY A 94 4.32 -4.63 10.86
C GLY A 94 2.88 -4.17 10.63
N TRP A 95 2.32 -4.43 9.44
CA TRP A 95 0.87 -4.30 9.17
C TRP A 95 0.08 -5.02 10.25
N GLY A 96 0.37 -6.31 10.45
CA GLY A 96 -0.45 -7.22 11.26
C GLY A 96 -0.63 -6.75 12.69
N ILE A 97 0.49 -6.40 13.33
CA ILE A 97 0.51 -5.92 14.71
C ILE A 97 -0.16 -4.53 14.82
N ALA A 98 0.13 -3.62 13.90
CA ALA A 98 -0.40 -2.25 13.95
C ALA A 98 -1.90 -2.15 13.59
N GLY A 99 -2.43 -3.10 12.81
CA GLY A 99 -3.78 -3.02 12.25
C GLY A 99 -3.94 -1.95 11.15
N PHE A 100 -2.85 -1.42 10.60
CA PHE A 100 -2.84 -0.33 9.63
C PHE A 100 -1.99 -0.68 8.40
N CYS A 101 -2.57 -0.60 7.19
CA CYS A 101 -1.89 -0.49 5.87
C CYS A 101 -1.44 0.95 5.54
N PRO A 102 -0.64 1.25 4.48
CA PRO A 102 -0.16 2.62 4.26
C PRO A 102 -1.28 3.54 3.76
N GLY A 103 -2.09 3.05 2.81
CA GLY A 103 -3.25 3.78 2.28
C GLY A 103 -4.28 4.09 3.37
N PRO A 104 -4.81 3.07 4.07
CA PRO A 104 -5.69 3.27 5.23
C PRO A 104 -5.10 4.15 6.33
N ALA A 105 -3.79 4.06 6.63
CA ALA A 105 -3.16 4.89 7.65
C ALA A 105 -3.14 6.38 7.27
N LEU A 106 -2.91 6.72 5.99
CA LEU A 106 -2.98 8.11 5.54
C LEU A 106 -4.42 8.67 5.63
N VAL A 107 -5.43 7.85 5.35
CA VAL A 107 -6.85 8.24 5.54
C VAL A 107 -7.20 8.37 7.02
N ALA A 108 -6.76 7.43 7.85
CA ALA A 108 -6.99 7.46 9.30
C ALA A 108 -6.24 8.63 9.98
N LEU A 109 -5.06 8.99 9.49
CA LEU A 109 -4.32 10.19 9.90
C LEU A 109 -5.13 11.46 9.57
N GLY A 110 -5.64 11.57 8.34
CA GLY A 110 -6.53 12.68 7.94
C GLY A 110 -7.84 12.74 8.72
N ALA A 111 -8.35 11.59 9.18
CA ALA A 111 -9.51 11.47 10.07
C ALA A 111 -9.17 11.66 11.56
N GLY A 112 -7.92 11.98 11.92
CA GLY A 112 -7.52 12.33 13.29
C GLY A 112 -7.29 11.14 14.24
N TYR A 113 -7.14 9.91 13.74
CA TYR A 113 -6.88 8.75 14.61
C TYR A 113 -5.46 8.81 15.22
N PRO A 114 -5.29 8.91 16.55
CA PRO A 114 -3.97 9.11 17.17
C PRO A 114 -3.02 7.92 16.95
N LYS A 115 -3.55 6.69 16.85
CA LYS A 115 -2.75 5.50 16.51
C LYS A 115 -2.16 5.57 15.09
N ALA A 116 -2.85 6.23 14.15
CA ALA A 116 -2.36 6.39 12.78
C ALA A 116 -1.16 7.36 12.71
N ILE A 117 -1.11 8.38 13.58
CA ILE A 117 0.04 9.31 13.69
C ILE A 117 1.33 8.52 13.98
N GLY A 118 1.31 7.68 15.02
CA GLY A 118 2.46 6.86 15.40
C GLY A 118 2.90 5.90 14.29
N PHE A 119 1.94 5.24 13.63
CA PHE A 119 2.23 4.34 12.51
C PHE A 119 2.84 5.08 11.31
N VAL A 120 2.26 6.20 10.88
CA VAL A 120 2.77 6.97 9.73
C VAL A 120 4.14 7.57 10.04
N ALA A 121 4.36 8.07 11.26
CA ALA A 121 5.67 8.57 11.67
C ALA A 121 6.75 7.47 11.63
N ALA A 122 6.46 6.28 12.16
CA ALA A 122 7.36 5.13 12.11
C ALA A 122 7.62 4.64 10.67
N MET A 123 6.57 4.61 9.83
CA MET A 123 6.67 4.25 8.41
C MET A 123 7.59 5.22 7.64
N VAL A 124 7.39 6.54 7.82
CA VAL A 124 8.20 7.58 7.18
C VAL A 124 9.65 7.53 7.68
N ALA A 125 9.87 7.37 8.99
CA ALA A 125 11.22 7.20 9.55
C ALA A 125 11.92 5.98 8.98
N GLY A 126 11.23 4.83 8.87
CA GLY A 126 11.77 3.62 8.25
C GLY A 126 12.14 3.80 6.78
N MET A 127 11.29 4.51 6.00
CA MET A 127 11.58 4.85 4.60
C MET A 127 12.82 5.74 4.47
N ILE A 128 12.95 6.78 5.30
CA ILE A 128 14.10 7.69 5.30
C ILE A 128 15.39 6.94 5.65
N VAL A 129 15.38 6.12 6.71
CA VAL A 129 16.55 5.33 7.12
C VAL A 129 16.95 4.34 6.01
N PHE A 130 15.99 3.65 5.41
CA PHE A 130 16.25 2.72 4.31
C PHE A 130 16.83 3.44 3.09
N GLU A 131 16.31 4.61 2.72
CA GLU A 131 16.82 5.41 1.60
C GLU A 131 18.25 5.89 1.85
N ILE A 132 18.57 6.34 3.07
CA ILE A 132 19.94 6.76 3.45
C ILE A 132 20.91 5.57 3.36
N VAL A 133 20.53 4.41 3.92
CA VAL A 133 21.36 3.20 3.90
C VAL A 133 21.56 2.70 2.47
N GLU A 134 20.51 2.69 1.63
CA GLU A 134 20.61 2.28 0.24
C GLU A 134 21.50 3.25 -0.57
N ARG A 135 21.34 4.57 -0.41
CA ARG A 135 22.20 5.58 -1.04
C ARG A 135 23.67 5.41 -0.64
N ALA A 136 23.96 5.23 0.65
CA ALA A 136 25.32 4.98 1.13
C ALA A 136 25.91 3.67 0.55
N THR A 137 25.11 2.60 0.53
CA THR A 137 25.53 1.29 -0.01
C THR A 137 25.74 1.34 -1.53
N SER A 138 24.90 2.07 -2.28
CA SER A 138 25.07 2.22 -3.73
C SER A 138 26.32 3.01 -4.08
N THR A 139 26.65 4.05 -3.29
CA THR A 139 27.86 4.85 -3.49
C THR A 139 29.12 4.02 -3.22
N MET A 140 29.15 3.25 -2.14
CA MET A 140 30.28 2.34 -1.85
C MET A 140 30.45 1.21 -2.89
N ARG A 141 29.40 0.87 -3.64
CA ARG A 141 29.44 -0.17 -4.69
C ARG A 141 29.84 0.36 -6.07
N GLN A 142 30.06 1.67 -6.19
CA GLN A 142 30.54 2.34 -7.40
C GLN A 142 31.95 2.94 -7.27
N ALA A 143 32.58 2.76 -6.09
CA ALA A 143 33.97 3.11 -5.80
C ALA A 143 34.84 1.86 -5.74
#